data_AF-A0A524Q802-F1
#
_entry.id   AF-A0A524Q802-F1
#
_cell.length_a   1.000
_cell.length_b   1.000
_cell.length_c   1.000
_cell.angle_alpha   90.00
_cell.angle_beta   90.00
_cell.angle_gamma   90.00
#
_symmetry.space_group_name_H-M   'P 1'
#
loop_
_entity.id
_entity.type
_entity.pdbx_description
1 polymer ?
#
loop_
_entity_poly.entity_id
_entity_poly.type
_entity_poly.pdbx_seq_one_letter_code
_entity_poly.pdbx_strand_id
1 'polypeptide(L)' 'MPHNRSVYEQPLSERIRTFLRLEHLFAKAQHALTSIDPWSSRATLEAVIDIMAVISRADLKKEMIKELERHAATL' A
#
# COMPACT_ATOMS: atom_id res chain seq x y z
N MET A 1 -27.65 -10.86 -11.64
CA MET A 1 -26.36 -11.51 -11.31
C MET A 1 -25.27 -10.47 -11.54
N PRO A 2 -24.66 -9.85 -10.52
CA PRO A 2 -23.61 -8.88 -10.77
C PRO A 2 -22.40 -9.62 -11.36
N HIS A 3 -21.82 -9.01 -12.40
CA HIS A 3 -20.80 -9.61 -13.24
C HIS A 3 -19.54 -9.99 -12.46
N ASN A 4 -19.11 -11.26 -12.60
CA ASN A 4 -17.88 -11.82 -12.06
C ASN A 4 -16.65 -11.25 -12.79
N ARG A 5 -16.37 -9.96 -12.62
CA ARG A 5 -15.21 -9.28 -13.21
C ARG A 5 -14.07 -9.26 -12.19
N SER A 6 -13.07 -10.10 -12.40
CA SER A 6 -11.79 -10.03 -11.69
C SER A 6 -10.89 -8.99 -12.36
N VAL A 7 -10.33 -8.08 -11.56
CA VAL A 7 -9.36 -7.07 -12.03
C VAL A 7 -7.98 -7.49 -11.58
N TYR A 8 -7.02 -7.44 -12.50
CA TYR A 8 -5.62 -7.74 -12.24
C TYR A 8 -4.77 -6.55 -12.65
N GLU A 9 -3.80 -6.21 -11.81
CA GLU A 9 -2.88 -5.11 -12.03
C GLU A 9 -1.45 -5.65 -12.11
N GLN A 10 -0.72 -5.23 -13.14
CA GLN A 10 0.68 -5.58 -13.33
C GLN A 10 1.56 -4.33 -13.15
N PRO A 11 2.39 -4.26 -12.11
CA PRO A 11 3.31 -3.14 -11.94
C PRO A 11 4.40 -3.17 -13.01
N LEU A 12 4.46 -2.12 -13.84
CA LEU A 12 5.46 -1.96 -14.90
C LEU A 12 6.75 -1.25 -14.45
N SER A 13 6.85 -0.90 -13.16
CA SER A 13 8.08 -0.39 -12.55
C SER A 13 8.17 -0.79 -11.08
N GLU A 14 9.40 -0.82 -10.52
CA GLU A 14 9.61 -1.05 -9.08
C GLU A 14 8.87 -0.03 -8.21
N ARG A 15 8.74 1.20 -8.72
CA ARG A 15 7.99 2.27 -8.08
C ARG A 15 6.51 1.94 -7.96
N ILE A 16 5.86 1.58 -9.07
CA ILE A 16 4.44 1.17 -9.04
C ILE A 16 4.26 -0.11 -8.21
N ARG A 17 5.20 -1.06 -8.27
CA ARG A 17 5.17 -2.25 -7.41
C ARG A 17 5.18 -1.88 -5.93
N THR A 18 6.01 -0.91 -5.55
CA THR A 18 6.11 -0.42 -4.16
C THR A 18 4.80 0.25 -3.72
N PHE A 19 4.19 1.06 -4.58
CA PHE A 19 2.91 1.70 -4.29
C PHE A 19 1.75 0.71 -4.15
N LEU A 20 1.61 -0.25 -5.08
CA LEU A 20 0.59 -1.30 -4.98
C LEU A 20 0.77 -2.16 -3.72
N ARG A 21 2.03 -2.45 -3.35
CA ARG A 21 2.32 -3.16 -2.11
C ARG A 21 1.91 -2.33 -0.88
N LEU A 22 2.20 -1.03 -0.86
CA LEU A 22 1.80 -0.15 0.25
C LEU A 22 0.28 -0.04 0.36
N GLU A 23 -0.42 0.15 -0.75
CA GLU A 23 -1.89 0.17 -0.79
C GLU A 23 -2.47 -1.10 -0.16
N HIS A 24 -2.00 -2.27 -0.59
CA HIS A 24 -2.44 -3.54 -0.04
C HIS A 24 -2.18 -3.65 1.47
N LEU A 25 -1.00 -3.22 1.94
CA LEU A 25 -0.65 -3.25 3.35
C LEU A 25 -1.49 -2.28 4.19
N PHE A 26 -1.81 -1.08 3.67
CA PHE A 26 -2.72 -0.15 4.33
C PHE A 26 -4.14 -0.72 4.42
N ALA A 27 -4.64 -1.34 3.35
CA ALA A 27 -5.95 -2.01 3.37
C ALA A 27 -5.98 -3.16 4.40
N LYS A 28 -4.91 -3.96 4.48
CA LYS A 28 -4.75 -5.01 5.49
C LYS A 28 -4.77 -4.44 6.91
N ALA A 29 -4.02 -3.35 7.17
CA ALA A 29 -3.99 -2.69 8.47
C ALA A 29 -5.37 -2.13 8.85
N GLN A 30 -6.03 -1.43 7.92
CA GLN A 30 -7.37 -0.89 8.14
C GLN A 30 -8.39 -1.99 8.44
N HIS A 31 -8.33 -3.12 7.74
CA HIS A 31 -9.19 -4.26 8.01
C HIS A 31 -8.91 -4.87 9.40
N ALA A 32 -7.64 -5.08 9.75
CA ALA A 32 -7.27 -5.65 11.05
C ALA A 32 -7.68 -4.76 12.23
N LEU A 33 -7.75 -3.44 12.04
CA LEU A 33 -8.23 -2.50 13.07
C LEU A 33 -9.74 -2.58 13.36
N THR A 34 -10.52 -3.29 12.54
CA THR A 34 -11.99 -3.33 12.69
C THR A 34 -12.48 -4.24 13.83
N SER A 35 -11.62 -5.12 14.35
CA SER A 35 -11.99 -6.15 15.33
C SER A 35 -11.07 -6.12 16.54
N ILE A 36 -11.64 -6.29 17.74
CA ILE A 36 -10.90 -6.32 19.00
C ILE A 36 -10.80 -7.76 19.48
N ASP A 37 -9.89 -8.50 18.86
CA ASP A 37 -9.54 -9.87 19.24
C ASP A 37 -8.01 -10.09 19.10
N PRO A 38 -7.47 -11.14 19.73
CA PRO A 38 -6.02 -11.39 19.72
C PRO A 38 -5.41 -11.54 18.31
N TRP A 39 -6.16 -12.11 17.37
CA TRP A 39 -5.68 -12.30 15.99
C TRP A 39 -5.65 -10.98 15.23
N SER A 40 -6.69 -10.17 15.37
CA SER A 40 -6.74 -8.83 14.79
C SER A 40 -5.66 -7.90 15.35
N SER A 41 -5.37 -8.01 16.64
CA SER A 41 -4.27 -7.28 17.30
C SER A 41 -2.91 -7.67 16.69
N ARG A 42 -2.67 -8.98 16.53
CA ARG A 42 -1.44 -9.47 15.90
C ARG A 42 -1.34 -9.07 14.43
N ALA A 43 -2.42 -9.21 13.66
CA ALA A 43 -2.47 -8.86 12.25
C ALA A 43 -2.22 -7.35 12.03
N THR A 44 -2.69 -6.51 12.95
CA THR A 44 -2.41 -5.07 12.94
C THR A 44 -0.92 -4.79 13.13
N LEU A 45 -0.28 -5.40 14.14
CA LEU A 45 1.15 -5.23 14.38
C LEU A 45 2.00 -5.72 13.19
N GLU A 46 1.65 -6.88 12.62
CA GLU A 46 2.33 -7.41 11.43
C GLU A 46 2.20 -6.44 10.25
N ALA A 47 1.00 -5.90 9.99
CA ALA A 47 0.80 -4.94 8.91
C ALA A 47 1.61 -3.65 9.12
N VAL A 48 1.68 -3.13 10.35
CA VAL A 48 2.48 -1.92 10.67
C VAL A 48 3.97 -2.18 10.47
N ILE A 49 4.49 -3.32 10.92
CA ILE A 49 5.90 -3.70 10.73
C ILE A 49 6.23 -3.82 9.24
N ASP A 50 5.35 -4.45 8.46
CA ASP A 50 5.53 -4.58 7.00
C ASP A 50 5.52 -3.22 6.30
N ILE A 51 4.62 -2.30 6.68
CA ILE A 51 4.58 -0.93 6.16
C ILE A 51 5.90 -0.21 6.46
N MET A 52 6.38 -0.28 7.70
CA MET A 52 7.65 0.32 8.09
C MET A 52 8.84 -0.27 7.33
N ALA A 53 8.83 -1.58 7.07
CA ALA A 53 9.87 -2.24 6.29
C ALA A 53 9.90 -1.78 4.82
N VAL A 54 8.75 -1.46 4.23
CA VAL A 54 8.68 -0.92 2.87
C VAL A 54 9.15 0.55 2.85
N ILE A 55 8.66 1.36 3.78
CA ILE A 55 8.99 2.79 3.87
C ILE A 55 10.47 3.02 4.19
N SER A 56 11.09 2.17 5.01
CA SER A 56 12.51 2.30 5.39
C SER A 56 13.50 1.89 4.29
N ARG A 57 13.09 1.03 3.34
CA ARG A 57 13.97 0.48 2.29
C ARG A 57 13.99 1.29 1.00
N ALA A 58 12.94 2.05 0.74
CA ALA A 58 12.90 2.95 -0.41
C ALA A 58 13.12 4.38 0.06
N ASP A 59 13.75 5.23 -0.75
CA ASP A 59 13.70 6.68 -0.57
C ASP A 59 12.31 7.21 -0.99
N LEU A 60 11.28 6.60 -0.40
CA LEU A 60 9.86 6.67 -0.75
C LEU A 60 9.36 8.10 -0.66
N LYS A 61 9.86 8.85 0.33
CA LYS A 61 9.58 10.27 0.52
C LYS A 61 10.03 11.08 -0.69
N LYS A 62 11.28 10.93 -1.17
CA LYS A 62 11.77 11.68 -2.34
C LYS A 62 11.07 11.26 -3.62
N GLU A 63 10.84 9.97 -3.81
CA GLU A 63 10.13 9.46 -4.99
C GLU A 63 8.67 9.93 -5.05
N MET A 64 7.98 10.01 -3.91
CA MET A 64 6.63 10.60 -3.83
C MET A 64 6.64 12.10 -4.14
N ILE A 65 7.59 12.85 -3.60
CA ILE A 65 7.71 14.30 -3.85
C ILE A 65 7.90 14.56 -5.35
N LYS A 66 8.84 13.86 -5.99
CA LYS A 66 9.09 13.97 -7.44
C LYS A 66 7.85 13.68 -8.27
N GLU A 67 7.05 12.68 -7.88
CA GLU A 67 5.83 12.34 -8.62
C GLU A 67 4.73 13.38 -8.44
N LEU A 68 4.56 13.92 -7.24
CA LEU A 68 3.63 15.02 -7.00
C LEU A 68 4.03 16.24 -7.82
N GLU A 69 5.32 16.57 -7.88
CA GLU A 69 5.85 17.65 -8.72
C GLU A 69 5.62 17.38 -10.22
N ARG A 70 5.88 16.16 -10.70
CA ARG A 70 5.61 15.76 -12.09
C ARG A 70 4.14 15.90 -12.45
N HIS A 71 3.25 15.41 -11.58
CA HIS A 71 1.81 15.51 -11.79
C HIS A 71 1.32 16.96 -11.76
N ALA A 72 1.84 17.78 -10.84
CA ALA A 72 1.51 19.20 -10.76
C ALA A 72 1.98 19.99 -11.99
N ALA A 73 3.08 19.58 -12.65
CA ALA A 73 3.55 20.22 -13.88
C ALA A 73 2.80 19.76 -15.15
N THR A 74 2.06 18.65 -15.06
CA THR A 74 1.31 18.07 -16.20
C THR A 74 -0.19 18.45 -16.15
N LEU A 75 -0.65 19.01 -15.03
CA LEU A 75 -2.00 19.55 -14.81
C LEU A 75 -2.00 21.07 -14.98
#